data_AF-A0A3N5U371-F1
#
_entry.id   AF-A0A3N5U371-F1
#
_cell.length_a   1.000
_cell.length_b   1.000
_cell.length_c   1.000
_cell.angle_alpha   90.00
_cell.angle_beta   90.00
_cell.angle_gamma   90.00
#
_symmetry.space_group_name_H-M   'P 1'
#
loop_
_entity.id
_entity.type
_entity.pdbx_description
1 polymer ?
#
loop_
_entity_poly.entity_id
_entity_poly.type
_entity_poly.pdbx_seq_one_letter_code
_entity_poly.pdbx_strand_id
1 'polypeptide(L)' 'MRNEVIFAGFGGQGVVKAALLLSYAAGLYEDKEVAQTQSYGPEARGGACRSEVVISDMEIDYIKTSHNV' A
#
# COMPACT_ATOMS: atom_id res chain seq x y z
N MET A 1 -11.14 -7.23 11.25
CA MET A 1 -10.85 -7.88 9.95
C MET A 1 -9.56 -7.28 9.41
N ARG A 2 -8.64 -8.11 8.88
CA ARG A 2 -7.39 -7.64 8.27
C ARG A 2 -7.48 -7.79 6.75
N ASN A 3 -7.29 -6.69 6.03
CA ASN A 3 -7.28 -6.65 4.57
C ASN A 3 -5.89 -6.25 4.08
N GLU A 4 -5.42 -6.95 3.06
CA GLU A 4 -4.09 -6.74 2.47
C GLU A 4 -4.27 -6.44 0.98
N VAL A 5 -3.76 -5.30 0.54
CA VAL A 5 -3.89 -4.82 -0.84
C VAL A 5 -2.51 -4.53 -1.41
N ILE A 6 -2.24 -5.04 -2.62
CA ILE A 6 -0.98 -4.82 -3.32
C ILE A 6 -1.27 -4.08 -4.63
N PHE A 7 -0.65 -2.92 -4.78
CA PHE A 7 -0.61 -2.14 -6.01
C PHE A 7 0.75 -2.41 -6.68
N ALA A 8 0.73 -2.92 -7.91
CA ALA A 8 1.93 -3.20 -8.69
C ALA A 8 1.83 -2.55 -10.07
N GLY A 9 2.97 -2.11 -10.60
CA GLY A 9 3.03 -1.51 -11.94
C GLY A 9 4.38 -0.87 -12.21
N PHE A 10 4.37 0.16 -13.07
CA PHE A 10 5.57 0.89 -13.45
C PHE A 10 5.63 2.28 -12.82
N GLY A 11 6.84 2.75 -12.50
CA GLY A 11 7.10 4.07 -11.97
C GLY A 11 6.54 5.17 -12.87
N GLY A 12 5.86 6.15 -12.27
CA GLY A 12 5.22 7.26 -12.97
C GLY A 12 3.76 7.05 -13.38
N GLN A 13 3.17 5.87 -13.11
CA GLN A 13 1.76 5.56 -13.44
C GLN A 13 0.78 5.81 -12.29
N GLY A 14 1.27 6.28 -11.13
CA GLY A 14 0.42 6.58 -9.97
C GLY A 14 0.21 5.43 -8.99
N VAL A 15 0.95 4.32 -9.11
CA VAL A 15 0.87 3.14 -8.20
C VAL A 15 0.90 3.54 -6.72
N VAL A 16 1.91 4.30 -6.30
CA VAL A 16 2.04 4.77 -4.90
C VAL A 16 0.90 5.71 -4.51
N LYS A 17 0.45 6.57 -5.43
CA LYS A 17 -0.65 7.51 -5.15
C LYS A 17 -1.97 6.78 -4.93
N ALA A 18 -2.24 5.73 -5.70
CA ALA A 18 -3.43 4.90 -5.53
C ALA A 18 -3.45 4.22 -4.15
N ALA A 19 -2.31 3.66 -3.74
CA ALA A 19 -2.15 3.07 -2.41
C ALA A 19 -2.38 4.12 -1.30
N LEU A 20 -1.77 5.30 -1.43
CA LEU A 20 -1.94 6.38 -0.46
C LEU A 20 -3.38 6.86 -0.34
N LEU A 21 -4.10 6.97 -1.47
CA LEU A 21 -5.51 7.35 -1.48
C LEU A 21 -6.38 6.33 -0.74
N LEU A 22 -6.14 5.04 -0.96
CA LEU A 22 -6.82 3.97 -0.21
C LEU A 22 -6.50 4.06 1.28
N SER A 23 -5.23 4.29 1.64
CA SER A 23 -4.82 4.42 3.04
C SER A 23 -5.50 5.60 3.72
N TYR A 24 -5.63 6.75 3.05
CA TYR A 24 -6.37 7.89 3.59
C TYR A 24 -7.87 7.62 3.69
N ALA A 25 -8.46 6.97 2.70
CA ALA A 25 -9.88 6.59 2.75
C ALA A 25 -10.17 5.73 3.98
N ALA A 26 -9.39 4.67 4.20
CA ALA A 26 -9.57 3.75 5.32
C ALA A 26 -9.20 4.38 6.67
N GLY A 27 -8.06 5.08 6.77
CA GLY A 27 -7.55 5.61 8.04
C GLY A 27 -8.26 6.87 8.51
N LEU A 28 -8.65 7.78 7.60
CA LEU A 28 -9.25 9.06 7.98
C LEU A 28 -10.78 9.02 8.02
N TYR A 29 -11.41 8.16 7.21
CA TYR A 29 -12.87 8.17 7.05
C TYR A 29 -13.57 6.89 7.52
N GLU A 30 -12.84 5.80 7.75
CA GLU A 30 -13.42 4.54 8.25
C GLU A 30 -12.92 4.14 9.65
N ASP A 31 -12.12 4.98 10.32
CA ASP A 31 -11.56 4.73 11.66
C ASP A 31 -10.80 3.39 11.78
N LYS A 32 -10.08 3.03 10.70
CA LYS A 32 -9.26 1.81 10.63
C LYS A 32 -7.79 2.10 10.84
N GLU A 33 -7.08 1.15 11.42
CA GLU A 33 -5.63 1.18 11.45
C GLU A 33 -5.07 0.83 10.07
N VAL A 34 -4.09 1.58 9.60
CA VAL A 34 -3.52 1.40 8.26
C VAL A 34 -2.00 1.51 8.29
N ALA A 35 -1.33 0.55 7.66
CA ALA A 35 0.10 0.61 7.38
C ALA A 35 0.35 0.48 5.88
N GLN A 36 1.18 1.36 5.33
CA GLN A 36 1.55 1.34 3.91
C GLN A 36 3.05 1.17 3.76
N THR A 37 3.45 0.32 2.83
CA THR A 37 4.84 0.18 2.39
C THR A 37 4.94 0.39 0.88
N GLN A 38 6.15 0.71 0.43
CA GLN A 38 6.44 0.93 -0.98
C GLN A 38 7.83 0.41 -1.31
N SER A 39 7.96 -0.15 -2.51
CA SER A 39 9.21 -0.67 -3.07
C SER A 39 9.27 -0.23 -4.53
N TYR A 40 10.35 0.45 -4.89
CA TYR A 40 10.63 0.87 -6.26
C TYR A 40 12.14 0.87 -6.48
N GLY A 41 12.55 0.57 -7.71
CA GLY A 41 13.95 0.66 -8.10
C GLY A 41 14.44 2.11 -8.22
N PRO A 42 15.75 2.34 -8.41
CA PRO A 42 16.33 3.68 -8.53
C PRO A 42 15.85 4.46 -9.77
N GLU A 43 15.08 3.85 -10.65
CA GLU A 43 14.58 4.46 -11.87
C GLU A 43 13.52 5.53 -11.55
N ALA A 44 13.73 6.75 -12.04
CA ALA A 44 12.77 7.85 -11.86
C ALA A 44 11.38 7.57 -12.48
N ARG A 45 11.33 6.76 -13.57
CA ARG A 45 10.12 6.29 -14.27
C ARG A 45 10.37 4.97 -14.97
N GLY A 46 9.31 4.20 -15.20
CA GLY A 46 9.36 2.97 -16.02
C GLY A 46 9.94 1.73 -15.32
N GLY A 47 10.61 1.90 -14.18
CA GLY A 47 11.02 0.78 -13.32
C GLY A 47 9.85 0.10 -12.62
N ALA A 48 10.05 -1.12 -12.13
CA ALA A 48 9.05 -1.83 -11.34
C ALA A 48 8.75 -1.06 -10.05
N CYS A 49 7.47 -0.92 -9.75
CA CYS A 49 6.97 -0.21 -8.58
C CYS A 49 5.87 -1.05 -7.91
N ARG A 50 5.99 -1.24 -6.61
CA ARG A 50 5.05 -1.96 -5.75
C ARG A 50 4.73 -1.08 -4.54
N SER A 51 3.47 -1.09 -4.14
CA SER A 51 3.03 -0.52 -2.87
C SER A 51 2.02 -1.45 -2.23
N GLU A 52 2.15 -1.62 -0.93
CA GLU A 52 1.33 -2.55 -0.16
C GLU A 52 0.61 -1.79 0.95
N VAL A 53 -0.65 -2.14 1.20
CA VAL A 53 -1.47 -1.52 2.24
C VAL A 53 -2.08 -2.63 3.08
N VAL A 54 -1.84 -2.58 4.38
CA VAL A 54 -2.52 -3.39 5.39
C VAL A 54 -3.56 -2.50 6.08
N ILE A 55 -4.80 -2.94 6.12
CA ILE A 55 -5.93 -2.24 6.75
C ILE A 55 -6.52 -3.18 7.80
N SER A 56 -6.76 -2.68 9.01
CA SER A 56 -7.24 -3.49 10.12
C SER A 56 -8.19 -2.71 11.02
N ASP A 57 -9.20 -3.40 11.56
CA ASP A 57 -10.07 -2.84 12.62
C ASP A 57 -9.40 -2.86 14.02
N MET A 58 -8.16 -3.37 14.09
CA MET A 58 -7.33 -3.46 15.30
C MET A 58 -5.88 -3.07 14.98
N GLU A 59 -5.06 -2.87 16.00
CA GLU A 59 -3.63 -2.53 15.87
C GLU A 59 -2.89 -3.46 14.88
N ILE A 60 -2.02 -2.87 14.05
CA ILE A 60 -1.18 -3.59 13.09
C ILE A 60 0.21 -3.81 13.71
N ASP A 61 0.49 -5.06 14.06
CA ASP A 61 1.79 -5.53 14.58
C ASP A 61 2.81 -5.86 13.47
N TYR A 62 2.32 -6.32 12.32
CA TYR A 62 3.13 -6.69 11.16
C TYR A 62 2.63 -6.02 9.88
N ILE A 63 3.46 -5.15 9.29
CA ILE A 63 3.06 -4.25 8.19
C ILE A 63 3.18 -4.85 6.79
N LYS A 64 3.77 -6.04 6.64
CA LYS A 64 3.99 -6.66 5.34
C LYS A 64 2.78 -7.49 4.95
N THR A 65 2.46 -7.51 3.66
CA THR A 65 1.43 -8.42 3.15
C THR A 65 1.98 -9.85 3.06
N SER A 66 1.06 -10.79 3.14
CA SER A 66 1.36 -12.22 3.18
C SER A 66 1.71 -12.79 1.80
N HIS A 67 1.40 -12.06 0.72
CA HIS A 67 1.54 -12.54 -0.65
C HIS A 67 2.72 -11.89 -1.38
N ASN A 68 3.48 -12.71 -2.10
CA ASN A 68 4.50 -12.23 -3.03
C ASN A 68 3.87 -12.09 -4.42
N VAL A 69 3.94 -10.87 -4.96
CA VAL A 69 3.61 -10.51 -6.34
C VAL A 69 4.89 -10.09 -7.02
#